data_AF-A0A1U7GJY7-F1
#
_entry.id   AF-A0A1U7GJY7-F1
#
_cell.length_a   1.000
_cell.length_b   1.000
_cell.length_c   1.000
_cell.angle_alpha   90.00
_cell.angle_beta   90.00
_cell.angle_gamma   90.00
#
_symmetry.space_group_name_H-M   'P 1'
#
loop_
_entity.id
_entity.type
_entity.pdbx_description
1 polymer ?
#
loop_
_entity_poly.entity_id
_entity_poly.type
_entity_poly.pdbx_seq_one_letter_code
_entity_poly.pdbx_strand_id
1 'polypeptide(L)'
;MRRLVHEADPEIMEEWKWKGTPVWSHAGNVCTGETYKQVVKLTFPRGASLEDPRGLFNSSLEGNTRRAIDIREGEALDPGAFKNLIRAAVEANLRARAPKSRPSPKTGAKAGPAKLLSGGNPQIAKADGDAPVQAYIDAMPGWKREVGRRLDELIVRAVPDVRKAVKWNSPLYGCEGRGWFLGVHVFNRYVKVAFFRGSSLRPPPPVASKDENTRYFHIHEGDELDAVQVANWVEQAAALPGWIP
;
A
#
# COMPACT_ATOMS: atom_id res chain seq x y z
N MET A 1 -28.64 -17.82 3.23
CA MET A 1 -27.44 -16.97 3.30
C MET A 1 -27.02 -16.42 1.96
N ARG A 2 -26.44 -17.21 1.06
CA ARG A 2 -25.94 -16.77 -0.27
C ARG A 2 -26.92 -15.85 -1.02
N ARG A 3 -28.19 -16.24 -1.12
CA ARG A 3 -29.27 -15.43 -1.72
C ARG A 3 -29.40 -14.04 -1.08
N LEU A 4 -29.34 -13.92 0.25
CA LEU A 4 -29.46 -12.64 0.94
C LEU A 4 -28.27 -11.71 0.66
N VAL A 5 -27.09 -12.27 0.41
CA VAL A 5 -25.89 -11.49 0.04
C VAL A 5 -26.08 -10.84 -1.33
N HIS A 6 -26.50 -11.62 -2.33
CA HIS A 6 -26.81 -11.12 -3.68
C HIS A 6 -28.01 -10.17 -3.72
N GLU A 7 -29.02 -10.39 -2.86
CA GLU A 7 -30.16 -9.45 -2.72
C GLU A 7 -29.77 -8.13 -2.03
N ALA A 8 -28.70 -8.13 -1.23
CA ALA A 8 -28.22 -6.92 -0.56
C ALA A 8 -27.46 -6.01 -1.54
N ASP A 9 -26.71 -6.61 -2.45
CA ASP A 9 -25.86 -5.97 -3.45
C ASP A 9 -25.80 -6.83 -4.73
N PRO A 10 -26.54 -6.46 -5.79
CA PRO A 10 -26.55 -7.20 -7.06
C PRO A 10 -25.20 -7.21 -7.81
N GLU A 11 -24.28 -6.29 -7.49
CA GLU A 11 -22.96 -6.20 -8.12
C GLU A 11 -21.89 -7.01 -7.36
N ILE A 12 -22.27 -7.69 -6.29
CA ILE A 12 -21.33 -8.44 -5.46
C ILE A 12 -20.78 -9.66 -6.19
N MET A 13 -19.45 -9.75 -6.26
CA MET A 13 -18.76 -10.89 -6.86
C MET A 13 -18.62 -12.00 -5.84
N GLU A 14 -18.96 -13.23 -6.25
CA GLU A 14 -18.79 -14.45 -5.46
C GLU A 14 -17.71 -15.33 -6.07
N GLU A 15 -16.65 -15.58 -5.31
CA GLU A 15 -15.48 -16.37 -5.75
C GLU A 15 -15.10 -17.42 -4.71
N TRP A 16 -14.46 -18.51 -5.14
CA TRP A 16 -13.88 -19.50 -4.23
C TRP A 16 -12.38 -19.23 -4.06
N LYS A 17 -11.96 -18.92 -2.83
CA LYS A 17 -10.55 -18.64 -2.48
C LYS A 17 -10.07 -19.60 -1.40
N TRP A 18 -8.75 -19.69 -1.21
CA TRP A 18 -8.10 -20.39 -0.09
C TRP A 18 -8.66 -21.78 0.25
N LYS A 19 -8.40 -22.78 -0.61
CA LYS A 19 -8.84 -24.17 -0.41
C LYS A 19 -10.37 -24.33 -0.29
N GLY A 20 -11.13 -23.55 -1.08
CA GLY A 20 -12.57 -23.75 -1.23
C GLY A 20 -13.45 -22.97 -0.26
N THR A 21 -12.99 -21.81 0.21
CA THR A 21 -13.82 -20.87 0.96
C THR A 21 -14.53 -19.90 0.01
N PRO A 22 -15.87 -19.83 -0.01
CA PRO A 22 -16.60 -18.79 -0.71
C PRO A 22 -16.28 -17.41 -0.11
N VAL A 23 -16.03 -16.44 -0.98
CA VAL A 23 -15.73 -15.06 -0.64
C VAL A 23 -16.60 -14.15 -1.48
N TRP A 24 -17.31 -13.23 -0.82
CA TRP A 24 -18.06 -12.18 -1.47
C TRP A 24 -17.26 -10.88 -1.44
N SER A 25 -17.22 -10.17 -2.57
CA SER A 25 -16.45 -8.95 -2.71
C SER A 25 -17.12 -7.91 -3.61
N HIS A 26 -17.04 -6.65 -3.19
CA HIS A 26 -17.36 -5.46 -3.98
C HIS A 26 -16.42 -4.37 -3.47
N ALA A 27 -15.56 -3.85 -4.36
CA ALA A 27 -14.52 -2.87 -4.00
C ALA A 27 -13.55 -3.36 -2.89
N GLY A 28 -13.47 -4.67 -2.67
CA GLY A 28 -12.76 -5.31 -1.56
C GLY A 28 -13.56 -6.48 -1.02
N ASN A 29 -12.96 -7.30 -0.14
CA ASN A 29 -13.67 -8.41 0.49
C ASN A 29 -14.75 -7.88 1.44
N VAL A 30 -15.98 -8.36 1.28
CA VAL A 30 -17.13 -8.02 2.11
C VAL A 30 -17.24 -9.03 3.24
N CYS A 31 -17.35 -10.32 2.92
CA CYS A 31 -17.28 -11.40 3.89
C CYS A 31 -16.80 -12.71 3.26
N THR A 32 -16.30 -13.61 4.10
CA THR A 32 -16.04 -15.02 3.76
C THR A 32 -17.18 -15.90 4.27
N GLY A 33 -17.36 -17.09 3.70
CA GLY A 33 -18.26 -18.11 4.22
C GLY A 33 -17.52 -19.39 4.55
N GLU A 34 -17.37 -19.70 5.83
CA GLU A 34 -16.71 -20.91 6.29
C GLU A 34 -17.73 -21.86 6.91
N THR A 35 -17.63 -23.15 6.58
CA THR A 35 -18.45 -24.19 7.22
C THR A 35 -17.62 -24.92 8.26
N TYR A 36 -18.09 -24.91 9.51
CA TYR A 36 -17.55 -25.70 10.61
C TYR A 36 -18.58 -26.74 11.05
N LYS A 37 -18.15 -27.68 11.91
CA LYS A 37 -19.01 -28.78 12.37
C LYS A 37 -20.36 -28.34 12.96
N GLN A 38 -20.41 -27.16 13.58
CA GLN A 38 -21.59 -26.67 14.31
C GLN A 38 -22.13 -25.34 13.79
N VAL A 39 -21.37 -24.63 12.96
CA VAL A 39 -21.72 -23.26 12.55
C VAL A 39 -21.34 -23.01 11.10
N VAL A 40 -22.15 -22.17 10.44
CA VAL A 40 -21.72 -21.43 9.26
C VAL A 40 -21.19 -20.09 9.76
N LYS A 41 -19.91 -19.83 9.53
CA LYS A 41 -19.24 -18.60 9.93
C LYS A 41 -19.16 -17.64 8.77
N LEU A 42 -19.61 -16.40 8.99
CA LEU A 42 -19.39 -15.28 8.08
C LEU A 42 -18.40 -14.31 8.70
N THR A 43 -17.18 -14.24 8.17
CA THR A 43 -16.15 -13.32 8.67
C THR A 43 -16.11 -12.06 7.83
N PHE A 44 -16.27 -10.90 8.46
CA PHE A 44 -16.20 -9.59 7.83
C PHE A 44 -14.82 -8.97 8.09
N PRO A 45 -13.95 -8.82 7.07
CA PRO A 45 -12.59 -8.31 7.27
C PRO A 45 -12.52 -6.92 7.89
N ARG A 46 -13.57 -6.11 7.72
CA ARG A 46 -13.71 -4.76 8.31
C ARG A 46 -14.79 -4.72 9.40
N GLY A 47 -15.19 -5.87 9.93
CA GLY A 47 -16.31 -5.99 10.84
C GLY A 47 -16.21 -5.06 12.05
N ALA A 48 -15.02 -4.77 12.58
CA ALA A 48 -14.86 -3.86 13.72
C ALA A 48 -15.28 -2.40 13.42
N SER A 49 -15.30 -2.00 12.15
CA SER A 49 -15.69 -0.65 11.71
C SER A 49 -17.15 -0.53 11.25
N LEU A 50 -17.89 -1.64 11.21
CA LEU A 50 -19.29 -1.64 10.76
C LEU A 50 -20.20 -1.36 11.95
N GLU A 51 -21.23 -0.54 11.78
CA GLU A 51 -22.28 -0.46 12.78
C GLU A 51 -23.08 -1.77 12.81
N ASP A 52 -23.43 -2.22 14.02
CA ASP A 52 -24.21 -3.42 14.23
C ASP A 52 -25.30 -3.20 15.29
N PRO A 53 -26.31 -2.36 14.97
CA PRO A 53 -27.34 -1.96 15.94
C PRO A 53 -28.25 -3.14 16.36
N ARG A 54 -28.21 -4.25 15.62
CA ARG A 54 -29.01 -5.46 15.90
C ARG A 54 -28.18 -6.58 16.52
N GLY A 55 -26.89 -6.36 16.77
CA GLY A 55 -26.01 -7.30 17.46
C GLY A 55 -25.84 -8.64 16.73
N LEU A 56 -25.73 -8.62 15.39
CA LEU A 56 -25.51 -9.83 14.61
C LEU A 56 -24.12 -10.44 14.83
N PHE A 57 -23.10 -9.62 15.10
CA PHE A 57 -21.76 -10.12 15.39
C PHE A 57 -21.73 -10.79 16.76
N ASN A 58 -21.42 -12.09 16.78
CA ASN A 58 -21.34 -12.90 18.00
C ASN A 58 -19.96 -13.58 18.15
N SER A 59 -19.03 -13.34 17.23
CA SER A 59 -17.74 -14.02 17.15
C SER A 59 -16.64 -13.06 16.71
N SER A 60 -15.40 -13.32 17.14
CA SER A 60 -14.24 -12.45 16.86
C SER A 60 -14.43 -10.98 17.31
N LEU A 61 -15.05 -10.75 18.46
CA LEU A 61 -15.46 -9.40 18.91
C LEU A 61 -14.32 -8.56 19.48
N GLU A 62 -13.26 -9.18 19.98
CA GLU A 62 -12.14 -8.50 20.63
C GLU A 62 -11.11 -7.91 19.63
N GLY A 63 -11.23 -8.25 18.35
CA GLY A 63 -10.32 -7.79 17.30
C GLY A 63 -10.62 -6.35 16.85
N ASN A 64 -9.58 -5.58 16.52
CA ASN A 64 -9.71 -4.21 16.01
C ASN A 64 -10.02 -4.09 14.50
N THR A 65 -10.10 -5.23 13.80
CA THR A 65 -10.18 -5.27 12.33
C THR A 65 -11.42 -6.02 11.87
N ARG A 66 -11.54 -7.29 12.24
CA ARG A 66 -12.63 -8.18 11.79
C ARG A 66 -13.60 -8.51 12.92
N ARG A 67 -14.83 -8.79 12.56
CA ARG A 67 -15.84 -9.47 13.39
C ARG A 67 -16.53 -10.54 12.55
N ALA A 68 -17.16 -11.52 13.20
CA ALA A 68 -17.80 -12.63 12.53
C ALA A 68 -19.17 -12.96 13.11
N ILE A 69 -20.00 -13.59 12.29
CA ILE A 69 -21.29 -14.16 12.65
C ILE A 69 -21.15 -15.68 12.57
N ASP A 70 -21.23 -16.36 13.69
CA ASP A 70 -21.35 -17.81 13.78
C ASP A 70 -22.84 -18.16 13.84
N ILE A 71 -23.37 -18.76 12.78
CA ILE A 71 -24.78 -19.14 12.67
C ILE A 71 -24.90 -20.64 12.93
N ARG A 72 -25.64 -21.03 13.97
CA ARG A 72 -25.91 -22.44 14.28
C ARG A 72 -27.08 -22.99 13.47
N GLU A 73 -27.13 -24.32 13.37
CA GLU A 73 -28.29 -25.00 12.80
C GLU A 73 -29.57 -24.63 13.58
N GLY A 74 -30.63 -24.27 12.84
CA GLY A 74 -31.91 -23.83 13.42
C GLY A 74 -31.95 -22.40 13.93
N GLU A 75 -30.84 -21.65 13.90
CA GLU A 75 -30.81 -20.26 14.32
C GLU A 75 -31.47 -19.34 13.29
N ALA A 76 -32.38 -18.48 13.76
CA ALA A 76 -33.04 -17.49 12.91
C ALA A 76 -32.14 -16.26 12.74
N LEU A 77 -31.72 -16.00 11.49
CA LEU A 77 -31.04 -14.77 11.13
C LEU A 77 -32.05 -13.73 10.62
N ASP A 78 -32.04 -12.53 11.20
CA ASP A 78 -32.81 -11.38 10.71
C ASP A 78 -32.34 -11.00 9.29
N PRO A 79 -33.15 -11.23 8.24
CA PRO A 79 -32.71 -11.00 6.87
C PRO A 79 -32.49 -9.52 6.57
N GLY A 80 -33.24 -8.62 7.20
CA GLY A 80 -33.12 -7.17 7.01
C GLY A 80 -31.83 -6.64 7.62
N ALA A 81 -31.56 -7.02 8.87
CA ALA A 81 -30.33 -6.67 9.55
C ALA A 81 -29.11 -7.21 8.80
N PHE A 82 -29.17 -8.47 8.32
CA PHE A 82 -28.07 -9.07 7.57
C PHE A 82 -27.79 -8.34 6.25
N LYS A 83 -28.83 -8.02 5.47
CA LYS A 83 -28.67 -7.24 4.23
C LYS A 83 -28.09 -5.86 4.50
N ASN A 84 -28.53 -5.18 5.56
CA ASN A 84 -27.98 -3.87 5.95
C ASN A 84 -26.51 -3.97 6.32
N LEU A 85 -26.10 -5.03 7.01
CA LEU A 85 -24.69 -5.27 7.33
C LEU A 85 -23.84 -5.50 6.07
N ILE A 86 -24.35 -6.26 5.08
CA ILE A 86 -23.69 -6.44 3.79
C ILE A 86 -23.53 -5.10 3.06
N ARG A 87 -24.60 -4.28 2.98
CA ARG A 87 -24.54 -2.95 2.37
C ARG A 87 -23.54 -2.03 3.06
N ALA A 88 -23.52 -2.04 4.40
CA ALA A 88 -22.56 -1.25 5.17
C ALA A 88 -21.11 -1.69 4.89
N ALA A 89 -20.86 -2.99 4.73
CA ALA A 89 -19.55 -3.52 4.38
C ALA A 89 -19.12 -3.11 2.96
N VAL A 90 -20.03 -3.15 1.99
CA VAL A 90 -19.82 -2.66 0.62
C VAL A 90 -19.53 -1.16 0.63
N GLU A 91 -20.33 -0.38 1.35
CA GLU A 91 -20.14 1.07 1.48
C GLU A 91 -18.79 1.39 2.13
N ALA A 92 -18.37 0.65 3.16
CA ALA A 92 -17.05 0.82 3.76
C ALA A 92 -15.94 0.55 2.73
N ASN A 93 -16.08 -0.47 1.87
CA ASN A 93 -15.15 -0.76 0.79
C ASN A 93 -15.12 0.35 -0.27
N LEU A 94 -16.28 0.84 -0.69
CA LEU A 94 -16.42 1.95 -1.63
C LEU A 94 -15.85 3.24 -1.07
N ARG A 95 -16.13 3.61 0.19
CA ARG A 95 -15.55 4.78 0.88
C ARG A 95 -14.02 4.69 0.96
N ALA A 96 -13.48 3.49 1.17
CA ALA A 96 -12.04 3.28 1.18
C ALA A 96 -11.39 3.35 -0.22
N ARG A 97 -12.14 3.05 -1.28
CA ARG A 97 -11.70 3.14 -2.68
C ARG A 97 -12.02 4.48 -3.34
N ALA A 98 -12.97 5.24 -2.81
CA ALA A 98 -13.38 6.51 -3.35
C ALA A 98 -12.15 7.43 -3.43
N PRO A 99 -11.95 8.15 -4.55
CA PRO A 99 -10.95 9.21 -4.59
C PRO A 99 -11.32 10.19 -3.48
N LYS A 100 -10.49 10.28 -2.43
CA LYS A 100 -10.67 11.31 -1.41
C LYS A 100 -10.78 12.64 -2.14
N SER A 101 -11.89 13.36 -1.95
CA SER A 101 -12.01 14.73 -2.44
C SER A 101 -10.78 15.48 -1.97
N ARG A 102 -9.99 15.91 -2.95
CA ARG A 102 -8.75 16.66 -2.73
C ARG A 102 -9.19 17.92 -1.96
N PRO A 103 -8.71 18.18 -0.73
CA PRO A 103 -8.87 19.51 -0.19
C PRO A 103 -8.19 20.44 -1.19
N SER A 104 -8.88 21.51 -1.60
CA SER A 104 -8.30 22.57 -2.41
C SER A 104 -6.90 22.91 -1.89
N PRO A 105 -5.90 23.13 -2.75
CA PRO A 105 -4.56 23.42 -2.29
C PRO A 105 -4.62 24.65 -1.40
N LYS A 106 -4.47 24.47 -0.08
CA LYS A 106 -4.22 25.59 0.82
C LYS A 106 -2.82 26.10 0.50
N THR A 107 -2.76 27.06 -0.40
CA THR A 107 -1.63 27.97 -0.50
C THR A 107 -1.37 28.56 0.88
N GLY A 108 -0.18 28.31 1.42
CA GLY A 108 0.38 29.13 2.51
C GLY A 108 0.34 28.57 3.93
N ALA A 109 0.03 27.29 4.18
CA ALA A 109 0.34 26.71 5.49
C ALA A 109 1.78 26.17 5.49
N LYS A 110 2.71 26.86 6.16
CA LYS A 110 4.02 26.28 6.49
C LYS A 110 3.77 24.99 7.27
N ALA A 111 4.00 23.84 6.62
CA ALA A 111 3.94 22.56 7.27
C ALA A 111 5.02 22.51 8.35
N GLY A 112 4.63 22.15 9.58
CA GLY A 112 5.61 21.71 10.58
C GLY A 112 6.44 20.54 10.04
N PRO A 113 7.61 20.25 10.63
CA PRO A 113 8.46 19.18 10.13
C PRO A 113 7.67 17.87 10.05
N ALA A 114 7.74 17.19 8.90
CA ALA A 114 6.97 15.97 8.71
C ALA A 114 7.34 14.95 9.81
N LYS A 115 6.33 14.27 10.35
CA LYS A 115 6.52 13.26 11.39
C LYS A 115 7.46 12.16 10.87
N LEU A 116 8.39 11.71 11.70
CA LEU A 116 9.25 10.56 11.36
C LEU A 116 8.63 9.27 11.92
N LEU A 117 8.70 8.19 11.16
CA LEU A 117 8.39 6.84 11.61
C LEU A 117 9.52 6.27 12.47
N SER A 118 9.28 5.13 13.11
CA SER A 118 10.35 4.33 13.71
C SER A 118 11.39 4.01 12.64
N GLY A 119 12.67 4.20 12.97
CA GLY A 119 13.75 4.07 11.99
C GLY A 119 14.09 5.35 11.22
N GLY A 120 13.47 6.49 11.54
CA GLY A 120 13.85 7.81 11.01
C GLY A 120 13.29 8.13 9.62
N ASN A 121 12.40 7.29 9.10
CA ASN A 121 11.81 7.47 7.78
C ASN A 121 10.74 8.58 7.78
N PRO A 122 10.81 9.60 6.91
CA PRO A 122 9.76 10.61 6.81
C PRO A 122 8.38 10.02 6.52
N GLN A 123 7.36 10.42 7.29
CA GLN A 123 5.98 10.02 7.06
C GLN A 123 5.32 10.98 6.08
N ILE A 124 5.19 10.55 4.82
CA ILE A 124 4.59 11.33 3.73
C ILE A 124 3.41 10.56 3.15
N ALA A 125 2.29 11.27 2.98
CA ALA A 125 1.09 10.69 2.41
C ALA A 125 1.34 10.18 0.98
N LYS A 126 0.68 9.07 0.62
CA LYS A 126 0.71 8.55 -0.74
C LYS A 126 0.20 9.60 -1.73
N ALA A 127 1.02 9.93 -2.72
CA ALA A 127 0.65 10.82 -3.82
C ALA A 127 1.59 10.60 -5.01
N ASP A 128 1.09 10.82 -6.22
CA ASP A 128 1.90 10.83 -7.44
C ASP A 128 2.46 12.25 -7.69
N GLY A 129 3.56 12.34 -8.44
CA GLY A 129 4.22 13.58 -8.83
C GLY A 129 5.48 13.90 -8.02
N ASP A 130 6.11 15.02 -8.38
CA ASP A 130 7.35 15.50 -7.78
C ASP A 130 7.16 16.09 -6.36
N ALA A 131 6.09 16.86 -6.17
CA ALA A 131 5.79 17.50 -4.88
C ALA A 131 5.86 16.58 -3.64
N PRO A 132 5.27 15.37 -3.62
CA PRO A 132 5.41 14.47 -2.48
C PRO A 132 6.84 13.91 -2.30
N VAL A 133 7.62 13.77 -3.38
CA VAL A 133 9.03 13.34 -3.29
C VAL A 133 9.89 14.46 -2.72
N GLN A 134 9.69 15.71 -3.15
CA GLN A 134 10.40 16.86 -2.56
C GLN A 134 10.05 17.03 -1.07
N ALA A 135 8.77 16.91 -0.71
CA ALA A 135 8.35 16.94 0.69
C ALA A 135 8.98 15.83 1.53
N TYR A 136 9.18 14.63 0.94
CA TYR A 136 9.91 13.55 1.59
C TYR A 136 11.38 13.90 1.78
N ILE A 137 12.06 14.41 0.75
CA ILE A 137 13.48 14.81 0.80
C ILE A 137 13.69 15.89 1.85
N ASP A 138 12.87 16.94 1.86
CA ASP A 138 12.95 18.03 2.84
C ASP A 138 12.73 17.56 4.28
N ALA A 139 11.98 16.47 4.47
CA ALA A 139 11.75 15.86 5.77
C ALA A 139 12.85 14.88 6.19
N MET A 140 13.77 14.48 5.29
CA MET A 140 14.86 13.57 5.65
C MET A 140 15.74 14.20 6.76
N PRO A 141 16.12 13.42 7.79
CA PRO A 141 16.89 13.93 8.93
C PRO A 141 18.38 14.04 8.63
N GLY A 142 18.98 15.16 9.04
CA GLY A 142 20.44 15.39 8.99
C GLY A 142 21.03 15.25 7.58
N TRP A 143 22.20 14.62 7.50
CA TRP A 143 22.95 14.37 6.25
C TRP A 143 22.15 13.63 5.18
N LYS A 144 21.11 12.88 5.56
CA LYS A 144 20.29 12.09 4.63
C LYS A 144 19.50 12.99 3.68
N ARG A 145 19.20 14.22 4.08
CA ARG A 145 18.55 15.22 3.22
C ARG A 145 19.38 15.57 2.00
N GLU A 146 20.66 15.78 2.20
CA GLU A 146 21.59 16.09 1.11
C GLU A 146 21.76 14.90 0.17
N VAL A 147 21.85 13.69 0.72
CA VAL A 147 21.83 12.45 -0.07
C VAL A 147 20.54 12.33 -0.88
N GLY A 148 19.39 12.65 -0.29
CA GLY A 148 18.10 12.65 -0.98
C GLY A 148 18.05 13.62 -2.16
N ARG A 149 18.52 14.87 -1.98
CA ARG A 149 18.60 15.87 -3.05
C ARG A 149 19.51 15.42 -4.18
N ARG A 150 20.72 14.98 -3.84
CA ARG A 150 21.71 14.54 -4.83
C ARG A 150 21.24 13.31 -5.62
N LEU A 151 20.55 12.36 -4.97
CA LEU A 151 19.93 11.24 -5.67
C LEU A 151 18.84 11.71 -6.63
N ASP A 152 17.93 12.57 -6.18
CA ASP A 152 16.84 13.08 -7.03
C ASP A 152 17.38 13.81 -8.27
N GLU A 153 18.37 14.68 -8.09
CA GLU A 153 19.05 15.39 -9.17
C GLU A 153 19.70 14.44 -10.19
N LEU A 154 20.41 13.41 -9.71
CA LEU A 154 21.03 12.41 -10.58
C LEU A 154 19.97 11.62 -11.36
N ILE A 155 18.87 11.27 -10.72
CA ILE A 155 17.79 10.51 -11.35
C ILE A 155 17.10 11.35 -12.43
N VAL A 156 16.74 12.59 -12.13
CA VAL A 156 16.11 13.51 -13.09
C VAL A 156 17.04 13.82 -14.26
N ARG A 157 18.35 13.96 -14.01
CA ARG A 157 19.34 14.19 -15.06
C ARG A 157 19.46 12.98 -15.99
N ALA A 158 19.50 11.77 -15.44
CA ALA A 158 19.61 10.53 -16.20
C ALA A 158 18.33 10.20 -16.97
N VAL A 159 17.16 10.56 -16.42
CA VAL A 159 15.85 10.28 -17.00
C VAL A 159 14.97 11.53 -16.90
N PRO A 160 15.03 12.44 -17.89
CA PRO A 160 14.30 13.72 -17.83
C PRO A 160 12.78 13.58 -17.65
N ASP A 161 12.18 12.53 -18.24
CA ASP A 161 10.74 12.24 -18.15
C ASP A 161 10.38 11.28 -17.01
N VAL A 162 11.21 11.22 -15.96
CA VAL A 162 11.01 10.31 -14.84
C VAL A 162 9.68 10.59 -14.13
N ARG A 163 8.89 9.53 -13.92
CA ARG A 163 7.72 9.57 -13.05
C ARG A 163 8.15 9.41 -11.61
N LYS A 164 7.61 10.27 -10.75
CA LYS A 164 7.84 10.26 -9.31
C LYS A 164 6.55 9.98 -8.57
N ALA A 165 6.64 9.31 -7.42
CA ALA A 165 5.53 9.18 -6.49
C ALA A 165 6.05 8.84 -5.10
N VAL A 166 5.26 9.09 -4.06
CA VAL A 166 5.41 8.43 -2.76
C VAL A 166 4.35 7.34 -2.65
N LYS A 167 4.77 6.08 -2.50
CA LYS A 167 3.90 4.92 -2.26
C LYS A 167 4.50 4.05 -1.17
N TRP A 168 3.65 3.46 -0.32
CA TRP A 168 4.08 2.74 0.89
C TRP A 168 5.13 3.52 1.70
N ASN A 169 4.93 4.83 1.82
CA ASN A 169 5.80 5.76 2.54
C ASN A 169 7.27 5.78 2.06
N SER A 170 7.47 5.58 0.75
CA SER A 170 8.79 5.59 0.09
C SER A 170 8.68 6.30 -1.26
N PRO A 171 9.63 7.20 -1.61
CA PRO A 171 9.78 7.70 -2.97
C PRO A 171 10.02 6.56 -3.96
N LEU A 172 9.30 6.59 -5.07
CA LEU A 172 9.46 5.70 -6.21
C LEU A 172 9.72 6.53 -7.47
N TYR A 173 10.58 5.99 -8.33
CA TYR A 173 10.95 6.56 -9.61
C TYR A 173 10.70 5.52 -10.70
N GLY A 174 10.11 5.95 -11.80
CA GLY A 174 9.60 5.06 -12.84
C GLY A 174 9.49 5.75 -14.18
N CYS A 175 8.99 5.00 -15.16
CA CYS A 175 8.71 5.49 -16.50
C CYS A 175 7.24 5.27 -16.84
N GLU A 176 6.65 6.16 -17.63
CA GLU A 176 5.30 5.98 -18.16
C GLU A 176 5.18 4.64 -18.89
N GLY A 177 4.10 3.88 -18.59
CA GLY A 177 3.83 2.59 -19.22
C GLY A 177 4.80 1.45 -18.87
N ARG A 178 5.90 1.72 -18.14
CA ARG A 178 6.96 0.72 -17.86
C ARG A 178 7.11 0.38 -16.38
N GLY A 179 6.38 1.03 -15.49
CA GLY A 179 6.43 0.77 -14.04
C GLY A 179 7.57 1.50 -13.33
N TRP A 180 7.81 1.13 -12.07
CA TRP A 180 8.82 1.71 -11.19
C TRP A 180 10.14 0.97 -11.35
N PHE A 181 11.25 1.67 -11.55
CA PHE A 181 12.57 1.02 -11.70
C PHE A 181 13.42 1.15 -10.43
N LEU A 182 13.17 2.16 -9.59
CA LEU A 182 13.76 2.24 -8.26
C LEU A 182 12.85 2.81 -7.18
N GLY A 183 13.21 2.57 -5.92
CA GLY A 183 12.65 3.22 -4.74
C GLY A 183 13.72 3.64 -3.73
N VAL A 184 13.40 4.66 -2.92
CA VAL A 184 14.29 5.17 -1.86
C VAL A 184 13.61 5.00 -0.50
N HIS A 185 14.37 4.60 0.52
CA HIS A 185 13.87 4.47 1.88
C HIS A 185 14.92 4.91 2.91
N VAL A 186 14.52 5.69 3.91
CA VAL A 186 15.42 6.13 4.98
C VAL A 186 15.40 5.14 6.14
N PHE A 187 16.58 4.72 6.58
CA PHE A 187 16.80 4.01 7.84
C PHE A 187 17.65 4.86 8.78
N ASN A 188 17.71 4.51 10.07
CA ASN A 188 18.49 5.27 11.06
C ASN A 188 19.96 5.48 10.61
N ARG A 189 20.58 4.46 10.03
CA ARG A 189 22.03 4.41 9.72
C ARG A 189 22.39 4.65 8.25
N TYR A 190 21.43 4.58 7.33
CA TYR A 190 21.69 4.68 5.90
C TYR A 190 20.45 5.12 5.11
N VAL A 191 20.67 5.62 3.90
CA VAL A 191 19.65 5.75 2.87
C VAL A 191 19.73 4.51 1.98
N LYS A 192 18.62 3.81 1.80
CA LYS A 192 18.53 2.65 0.92
C LYS A 192 17.97 3.06 -0.44
N VAL A 193 18.70 2.71 -1.49
CA VAL A 193 18.26 2.80 -2.88
C VAL A 193 17.99 1.36 -3.35
N ALA A 194 16.76 1.07 -3.77
CA ALA A 194 16.33 -0.24 -4.22
C ALA A 194 16.09 -0.23 -5.72
N PHE A 195 16.89 -0.99 -6.48
CA PHE A 195 16.70 -1.20 -7.91
C PHE A 195 15.94 -2.51 -8.13
N PHE A 196 14.71 -2.44 -8.65
CA PHE A 196 13.81 -3.60 -8.74
C PHE A 196 14.26 -4.66 -9.76
N ARG A 197 15.10 -4.27 -10.72
CA ARG A 197 15.84 -5.17 -11.63
C ARG A 197 17.35 -5.07 -11.41
N GLY A 198 17.76 -4.84 -10.17
CA GLY A 198 19.15 -4.61 -9.77
C GLY A 198 20.11 -5.73 -10.16
N SER A 199 19.67 -6.99 -10.22
CA SER A 199 20.54 -8.13 -10.61
C SER A 199 20.91 -8.11 -12.10
N SER A 200 20.12 -7.41 -12.92
CA SER A 200 20.38 -7.23 -14.34
C SER A 200 21.34 -6.05 -14.63
N LEU A 201 21.63 -5.20 -13.64
CA LEU A 201 22.52 -4.05 -13.82
C LEU A 201 24.00 -4.47 -13.85
N ARG A 202 24.84 -3.64 -14.46
CA ARG A 202 26.28 -3.86 -14.60
C ARG A 202 27.08 -2.62 -14.15
N PRO A 203 27.97 -2.75 -13.13
CA PRO A 203 27.98 -3.84 -12.15
C PRO A 203 26.65 -3.91 -11.38
N PRO A 204 26.30 -5.03 -10.72
CA PRO A 204 25.11 -5.06 -9.89
C PRO A 204 25.32 -4.22 -8.61
N PRO A 205 24.28 -3.50 -8.10
CA PRO A 205 24.35 -2.86 -6.79
C PRO A 205 24.74 -3.86 -5.69
N PRO A 206 25.58 -3.46 -4.72
CA PRO A 206 26.37 -4.41 -3.93
C PRO A 206 25.53 -5.28 -2.99
N VAL A 207 24.40 -4.81 -2.49
CA VAL A 207 23.63 -5.51 -1.46
C VAL A 207 22.52 -6.36 -2.09
N ALA A 208 22.43 -7.63 -1.69
CA ALA A 208 21.39 -8.55 -2.16
C ALA A 208 20.04 -8.30 -1.47
N SER A 209 18.95 -8.69 -2.15
CA SER A 209 17.59 -8.73 -1.60
C SER A 209 17.14 -10.19 -1.40
N LYS A 210 16.05 -10.37 -0.66
CA LYS A 210 15.30 -11.64 -0.64
C LYS A 210 14.63 -11.94 -1.97
N ASP A 211 14.26 -10.89 -2.70
CA ASP A 211 13.81 -10.99 -4.09
C ASP A 211 15.04 -11.12 -5.00
N GLU A 212 15.03 -12.10 -5.90
CA GLU A 212 16.17 -12.44 -6.77
C GLU A 212 16.51 -11.36 -7.81
N ASN A 213 15.53 -10.50 -8.14
CA ASN A 213 15.69 -9.43 -9.13
C ASN A 213 16.23 -8.16 -8.50
N THR A 214 15.85 -7.90 -7.24
CA THR A 214 16.14 -6.64 -6.56
C THR A 214 17.55 -6.62 -5.98
N ARG A 215 18.24 -5.49 -6.18
CA ARG A 215 19.50 -5.19 -5.47
C ARG A 215 19.41 -3.84 -4.79
N TYR A 216 20.12 -3.71 -3.68
CA TYR A 216 20.17 -2.48 -2.91
C TYR A 216 21.54 -1.82 -3.01
N PHE A 217 21.53 -0.50 -2.90
CA PHE A 217 22.68 0.32 -2.62
C PHE A 217 22.39 1.11 -1.34
N HIS A 218 23.21 0.91 -0.32
CA HIS A 218 23.08 1.59 0.96
C HIS A 218 24.12 2.71 1.01
N ILE A 219 23.67 3.92 1.31
CA ILE A 219 24.53 5.10 1.44
C ILE A 219 24.58 5.44 2.92
N HIS A 220 25.76 5.39 3.51
CA HIS A 220 26.05 5.72 4.90
C HIS A 220 26.56 7.16 5.04
N GLU A 221 26.62 7.62 6.29
CA GLU A 221 27.16 8.94 6.61
C GLU A 221 28.66 9.00 6.28
N GLY A 222 29.06 9.99 5.51
CA GLY A 222 30.46 10.15 5.07
C GLY A 222 30.84 9.35 3.82
N ASP A 223 29.94 8.51 3.28
CA ASP A 223 30.18 7.84 2.00
C ASP A 223 30.27 8.87 0.87
N GLU A 224 31.27 8.72 0.00
CA GLU A 224 31.29 9.42 -1.27
C GLU A 224 30.31 8.76 -2.24
N LEU A 225 29.26 9.49 -2.62
CA LEU A 225 28.34 9.05 -3.66
C LEU A 225 29.03 9.13 -5.02
N ASP A 226 29.39 7.99 -5.60
CA ASP A 226 29.85 7.92 -7.00
C ASP A 226 28.71 8.28 -7.95
N ALA A 227 28.68 9.54 -8.36
CA ALA A 227 27.64 10.09 -9.21
C ALA A 227 27.59 9.42 -10.59
N VAL A 228 28.75 8.99 -11.12
CA VAL A 228 28.84 8.35 -12.43
C VAL A 228 28.23 6.96 -12.37
N GLN A 229 28.60 6.17 -11.36
CA GLN A 229 28.06 4.83 -11.19
C GLN A 229 26.55 4.84 -10.87
N VAL A 230 26.09 5.79 -10.05
CA VAL A 230 24.65 5.92 -9.74
C VAL A 230 23.86 6.32 -10.99
N ALA A 231 24.33 7.30 -11.77
CA ALA A 231 23.67 7.69 -13.02
C ALA A 231 23.59 6.50 -13.99
N ASN A 232 24.70 5.77 -14.15
CA ASN A 232 24.75 4.59 -15.01
C ASN A 232 23.77 3.47 -14.56
N TRP A 233 23.60 3.25 -13.26
CA TRP A 233 22.57 2.34 -12.75
C TRP A 233 21.15 2.82 -13.03
N VAL A 234 20.89 4.11 -12.89
CA VAL A 234 19.58 4.70 -13.18
C VAL A 234 19.22 4.54 -14.66
N GLU A 235 20.14 4.85 -15.57
CA GLU A 235 19.95 4.70 -17.01
C GLU A 235 19.63 3.24 -17.38
N GLN A 236 20.43 2.29 -16.88
CA GLN A 236 20.19 0.87 -17.10
C GLN A 236 18.83 0.43 -16.53
N ALA A 237 18.50 0.84 -15.30
CA ALA A 237 17.25 0.46 -14.66
C ALA A 237 16.03 1.02 -15.40
N ALA A 238 16.12 2.26 -15.90
CA ALA A 238 15.06 2.91 -16.67
C ALA A 238 14.85 2.28 -18.06
N ALA A 239 15.85 1.57 -18.59
CA ALA A 239 15.74 0.82 -19.84
C ALA A 239 15.03 -0.55 -19.67
N LEU A 240 14.91 -1.06 -18.44
CA LEU A 240 14.31 -2.35 -18.14
C LEU A 240 12.81 -2.23 -17.78
N PRO A 241 12.01 -3.31 -17.93
CA PRO A 241 10.67 -3.37 -17.38
C PRO A 241 10.69 -3.18 -15.85
N GLY A 242 10.05 -2.12 -15.40
CA GLY A 242 9.91 -1.79 -13.99
C GLY A 242 8.85 -2.66 -13.30
N TRP A 243 8.85 -2.58 -11.97
CA TRP A 243 7.84 -3.19 -11.13
C TRP A 243 6.50 -2.46 -11.26
N ILE A 244 5.44 -3.22 -11.47
CA ILE A 244 4.06 -2.74 -11.47
C ILE A 244 3.36 -3.40 -10.26
N PRO A 245 2.89 -2.61 -9.30
CA PRO A 245 2.19 -3.11 -8.12
C PRO A 245 0.75 -3.53 -8.37
#